data_AF-A0A967BBE9-F1
#
_entry.id   AF-A0A967BBE9-F1
#
_cell.length_a   1.000
_cell.length_b   1.000
_cell.length_c   1.000
_cell.angle_alpha   90.00
_cell.angle_beta   90.00
_cell.angle_gamma   90.00
#
_symmetry.space_group_name_H-M   'P 1'
#
loop_
_entity.id
_entity.type
_entity.pdbx_description
1 polymer ?
#
loop_
_entity_poly.entity_id
_entity_poly.type
_entity_poly.pdbx_seq_one_letter_code
_entity_poly.pdbx_strand_id
1 'polypeptide(L)' 'MTAAKQLEAGFLAEMLKSAGFGEQENGFSGSTGEDQFASFHRQAIADRMVENGGIGLAEMFYKSLMEKAND' A
#
# COMPACT_ATOMS: atom_id res chain seq x y z
N MET A 1 15.68 5.64 -3.83
CA MET A 1 14.88 4.54 -3.26
C MET A 1 13.61 4.99 -2.53
N THR A 2 13.57 6.17 -1.90
CA THR A 2 12.39 6.62 -1.12
C THR A 2 11.07 6.62 -1.90
N ALA A 3 11.05 7.19 -3.12
CA ALA A 3 9.84 7.21 -3.95
C ALA A 3 9.37 5.80 -4.37
N ALA A 4 10.30 4.89 -4.66
CA ALA A 4 9.97 3.51 -5.03
C ALA A 4 9.38 2.72 -3.84
N LYS A 5 9.92 2.94 -2.63
CA LYS A 5 9.37 2.38 -1.39
C LYS A 5 7.96 2.90 -1.09
N GLN A 6 7.73 4.20 -1.28
CA GLN A 6 6.40 4.80 -1.13
C GLN A 6 5.39 4.22 -2.12
N LEU A 7 5.82 3.98 -3.37
CA LEU A 7 4.99 3.34 -4.39
C LEU A 7 4.62 1.90 -4.00
N GLU A 8 5.59 1.11 -3.51
CA GLU A 8 5.33 -0.24 -3.00
C GLU A 8 4.39 -0.23 -1.79
N ALA A 9 4.56 0.71 -0.86
CA ALA A 9 3.67 0.86 0.29
C ALA A 9 2.23 1.21 -0.15
N GLY A 10 2.06 2.15 -1.08
CA GLY A 10 0.75 2.47 -1.63
C GLY A 10 0.09 1.29 -2.34
N PHE A 11 0.87 0.52 -3.10
CA PHE A 11 0.39 -0.71 -3.72
C PHE A 11 -0.08 -1.74 -2.68
N LEU A 12 0.75 -2.00 -1.65
CA LEU A 12 0.41 -2.93 -0.57
C LEU A 12 -0.84 -2.49 0.20
N ALA A 13 -1.03 -1.19 0.44
CA ALA A 13 -2.23 -0.66 1.09
C ALA A 13 -3.50 -0.97 0.27
N GLU A 14 -3.45 -0.88 -1.06
CA GLU A 14 -4.58 -1.23 -1.93
C GLU A 14 -4.80 -2.75 -2.01
N MET A 15 -3.73 -3.56 -1.92
CA MET A 15 -3.85 -5.02 -1.82
C MET A 15 -4.51 -5.43 -0.50
N LEU A 16 -4.14 -4.80 0.62
CA LEU A 16 -4.78 -5.03 1.92
C LEU A 16 -6.28 -4.70 1.84
N LYS A 17 -6.63 -3.58 1.22
CA LYS A 17 -8.04 -3.21 0.99
C LYS A 17 -8.76 -4.28 0.16
N SER A 18 -8.15 -4.70 -0.95
CA SER A 18 -8.71 -5.72 -1.83
C SER A 18 -8.87 -7.09 -1.16
N ALA A 19 -8.07 -7.37 -0.14
CA ALA A 19 -8.17 -8.57 0.70
C ALA A 19 -9.22 -8.46 1.82
N GLY A 20 -10.00 -7.36 1.87
CA GLY A 20 -10.99 -7.09 2.91
C GLY A 20 -10.40 -6.64 4.25
N PHE A 21 -9.11 -6.29 4.29
CA PHE A 21 -8.46 -5.91 5.54
C PHE A 21 -8.97 -4.54 6.03
N GLY A 22 -9.54 -4.53 7.23
CA GLY A 22 -10.13 -3.34 7.84
C GLY A 22 -11.58 -3.08 7.40
N GLU A 23 -12.22 -4.01 6.70
CA GLU A 23 -13.67 -4.01 6.51
C GLU A 23 -14.33 -4.64 7.75
N GLN A 24 -15.38 -4.00 8.29
CA GLN A 24 -16.23 -4.58 9.33
C GLN A 24 -17.59 -4.92 8.73
N GLU A 25 -17.98 -6.19 8.75
CA GLU A 25 -19.33 -6.61 8.35
C GLU A 25 -20.32 -6.48 9.50
N ASN A 26 -20.64 -5.26 9.95
CA ASN A 26 -21.62 -5.03 11.01
C ASN A 26 -22.68 -4.02 10.55
N GLY A 27 -23.92 -4.11 11.06
CA GLY A 27 -25.01 -3.19 10.73
C GLY A 27 -24.80 -1.70 11.12
N PHE A 28 -23.64 -1.39 11.71
CA PHE A 28 -23.15 -0.05 12.05
C PHE A 28 -21.95 0.40 11.20
N SER A 29 -21.49 -0.45 10.27
CA SER A 29 -20.35 -0.20 9.39
C SER A 29 -20.74 0.70 8.22
N GLY A 30 -19.83 1.57 7.78
CA GLY A 30 -19.98 2.34 6.54
C GLY A 30 -20.23 3.84 6.74
N SER A 31 -19.92 4.40 7.91
CA SER A 31 -19.77 5.85 8.00
C SER A 31 -18.49 6.28 7.28
N THR A 32 -18.52 7.38 6.52
CA THR A 32 -17.34 7.87 5.77
C THR A 32 -16.10 8.07 6.67
N GLY A 33 -16.29 8.33 7.96
CA GLY A 33 -15.18 8.43 8.92
C GLY A 33 -14.47 7.09 9.15
N GLU A 34 -15.21 6.00 9.24
CA GLU A 34 -14.68 4.65 9.49
C GLU A 34 -13.82 4.16 8.33
N ASP A 35 -14.25 4.37 7.08
CA ASP A 35 -13.47 4.02 5.88
C ASP A 35 -12.12 4.77 5.82
N GLN A 36 -12.08 6.02 6.29
CA GLN A 36 -10.84 6.80 6.36
C GLN A 36 -9.93 6.30 7.49
N PHE A 37 -10.47 5.86 8.62
CA PHE A 37 -9.67 5.19 9.65
C PHE A 37 -9.06 3.88 9.14
N ALA A 38 -9.85 3.08 8.40
CA ALA A 38 -9.38 1.85 7.79
C ALA A 38 -8.30 2.11 6.73
N SER A 39 -8.41 3.20 5.94
CA SER A 39 -7.39 3.58 4.96
C SER A 39 -6.06 3.96 5.63
N PHE A 40 -6.08 4.76 6.70
CA PHE A 40 -4.87 5.08 7.46
C PHE A 40 -4.23 3.86 8.11
N HIS A 41 -5.05 2.94 8.63
CA HIS A 41 -4.53 1.71 9.23
C HIS A 41 -3.84 0.82 8.21
N ARG A 42 -4.45 0.63 7.03
CA ARG A 42 -3.82 -0.11 5.92
C ARG A 42 -2.52 0.54 5.47
N GLN A 43 -2.50 1.87 5.34
CA GLN A 43 -1.29 2.58 4.96
C GLN A 43 -0.16 2.37 5.99
N ALA A 44 -0.45 2.49 7.28
CA ALA A 44 0.54 2.31 8.34
C ALA A 44 1.13 0.88 8.35
N ILE A 45 0.30 -0.14 8.12
CA ILE A 45 0.77 -1.52 7.98
C ILE A 45 1.64 -1.68 6.74
N ALA A 46 1.19 -1.15 5.60
CA ALA A 46 1.94 -1.24 4.35
C ALA A 46 3.31 -0.55 4.44
N ASP A 47 3.38 0.62 5.07
CA ASP A 47 4.64 1.32 5.35
C ASP A 47 5.56 0.43 6.19
N ARG A 48 5.01 -0.20 7.24
CA ARG A 48 5.78 -1.10 8.10
C ARG A 48 6.25 -2.36 7.36
N MET A 49 5.45 -2.90 6.44
CA MET A 49 5.86 -4.03 5.60
C MET A 49 7.06 -3.66 4.73
N VAL A 50 7.04 -2.49 4.09
CA VAL A 50 8.16 -2.00 3.26
C VAL A 50 9.40 -1.70 4.10
N GLU A 51 9.24 -1.15 5.30
CA GLU A 51 10.36 -0.95 6.24
C GLU A 51 11.05 -2.25 6.63
N ASN A 52 10.30 -3.36 6.75
CA ASN A 52 10.82 -4.67 7.14
C ASN A 52 11.25 -5.54 5.94
N GLY A 53 11.39 -4.97 4.74
CA GLY A 53 11.92 -5.65 3.57
C GLY A 53 10.98 -5.69 2.36
N GLY A 54 9.70 -5.35 2.55
CA GLY A 54 8.71 -5.33 1.47
C GLY A 54 8.53 -6.68 0.77
N ILE A 55 8.05 -6.64 -0.47
CA ILE A 55 7.89 -7.81 -1.35
C ILE A 55 8.76 -7.71 -2.61
N GLY A 56 9.57 -6.66 -2.73
CA GLY A 56 10.54 -6.46 -3.81
C GLY A 56 10.03 -5.64 -4.99
N LEU A 57 8.83 -5.06 -4.91
CA LEU A 57 8.27 -4.26 -6.00
C LEU A 57 8.99 -2.92 -6.18
N ALA A 58 9.48 -2.30 -5.11
CA ALA A 58 10.23 -1.05 -5.22
C ALA A 58 11.46 -1.19 -6.14
N GLU A 59 12.18 -2.31 -6.05
CA GLU A 59 13.34 -2.56 -6.91
C GLU A 59 12.94 -2.81 -8.36
N MET A 60 11.86 -3.58 -8.58
CA MET A 60 11.32 -3.81 -9.93
C MET A 60 10.90 -2.51 -10.60
N PHE A 61 10.13 -1.66 -9.90
CA PHE A 61 9.70 -0.37 -10.42
C PHE A 61 10.88 0.56 -10.71
N TYR A 62 11.89 0.58 -9.82
CA TYR A 62 13.10 1.36 -10.06
C TYR A 62 13.81 0.91 -11.34
N LYS A 63 13.99 -0.39 -11.55
CA LYS A 63 14.62 -0.93 -12.76
C LYS A 63 13.82 -0.59 -14.02
N SER A 64 12.51 -0.80 -14.03
CA SER A 64 11.68 -0.51 -15.20
C SER A 64 11.63 0.99 -15.56
N LEU A 65 11.67 1.88 -14.58
CA LEU A 65 11.75 3.33 -14.83
C LEU A 65 13.11 3.72 -15.42
N MET A 66 14.19 3.10 -14.96
CA MET A 66 15.54 3.34 -15.49
C MET A 66 15.71 2.77 -16.90
N GLU A 67 15.12 1.61 -17.21
CA GLU A 67 15.10 1.04 -18.57
C GLU A 67 14.44 2.01 -19.56
N LYS A 68 13.27 2.54 -19.22
CA LYS A 68 12.54 3.49 -20.08
C LYS A 68 13.25 4.84 -20.26
N ALA A 69 14.10 5.25 -19.34
CA ALA A 69 14.86 6.49 -19.45
C ALA A 69 16.10 6.37 -20.36
N ASN A 70 16.53 5.14 -20.66
CA ASN A 70 17.68 4.86 -21.50
C ASN A 70 17.31 4.47 -22.95
N ASP A 71 16.01 4.46 -23.27
CA ASP A 71 15.44 4.43 -24.63
C ASP A 71 15.11 5.86 -25.11
#